data_AF-A0A734MJL5-F1
#
_entry.id   AF-A0A734MJL5-F1
#
_cell.length_a   1.000
_cell.length_b   1.000
_cell.length_c   1.000
_cell.angle_alpha   90.00
_cell.angle_beta   90.00
_cell.angle_gamma   90.00
#
_symmetry.space_group_name_H-M   'P 1'
#
loop_
_entity.id
_entity.type
_entity.pdbx_description
1 polymer ?
#
loop_
_entity_poly.entity_id
_entity_poly.type
_entity_poly.pdbx_seq_one_letter_code
_entity_poly.pdbx_strand_id
1 'polypeptide(L)' 'MKLKSVKRYYPDDMPFGENIQYFIDENGVDFYSAIEHFNLKYKLCIHPETKVIHSVSEDISKLYPAGFDIVET' A
#
# COMPACT_ATOMS: atom_id res chain seq x y z
N MET A 1 -8.65 -7.47 1.93
CA MET A 1 -8.07 -6.36 1.16
C MET A 1 -6.69 -6.75 0.68
N LYS A 2 -6.36 -6.41 -0.57
CA LYS A 2 -5.04 -6.69 -1.15
C LYS A 2 -4.70 -5.64 -2.20
N LEU A 3 -3.50 -5.08 -2.11
CA LEU A 3 -2.88 -4.25 -3.15
C LEU A 3 -1.66 -4.99 -3.67
N LYS A 4 -1.48 -5.06 -4.99
CA LYS A 4 -0.39 -5.81 -5.60
C LYS A 4 0.62 -4.91 -6.28
N SER A 5 1.89 -5.31 -6.21
CA SER A 5 2.99 -4.65 -6.93
C SER A 5 2.98 -3.12 -6.75
N VAL A 6 2.73 -2.67 -5.51
CA VAL A 6 2.49 -1.25 -5.23
C VAL A 6 3.73 -0.45 -5.58
N LYS A 7 3.54 0.63 -6.34
CA LYS A 7 4.61 1.51 -6.83
C LYS A 7 4.30 2.95 -6.54
N ARG A 8 5.35 3.79 -6.59
CA ARG A 8 5.18 5.24 -6.57
C ARG A 8 4.53 5.70 -7.86
N TYR A 9 3.70 6.73 -7.77
CA TYR A 9 3.19 7.46 -8.93
C TYR A 9 3.05 8.94 -8.61
N TYR A 10 2.69 9.72 -9.64
CA TYR A 10 2.44 11.15 -9.55
C TYR A 10 1.03 11.39 -10.10
N PRO A 11 0.03 11.63 -9.25
CA PRO A 11 -1.32 11.88 -9.73
C PRO A 11 -1.41 13.27 -10.38
N ASP A 12 -2.34 13.42 -11.32
CA ASP A 12 -2.61 14.71 -11.97
C ASP A 12 -3.19 15.72 -10.95
N ASP A 13 -4.12 15.25 -10.11
CA ASP A 13 -4.65 15.99 -8.96
C ASP A 13 -3.98 15.48 -7.67
N MET A 14 -3.65 16.37 -6.73
CA MET A 14 -2.97 16.02 -5.47
C MET A 14 -3.96 15.99 -4.29
N PRO A 15 -4.80 14.95 -4.14
CA PRO A 15 -5.91 14.95 -3.17
C PRO A 15 -5.47 15.00 -1.70
N PHE A 16 -4.24 14.58 -1.41
CA PHE A 16 -3.69 14.55 -0.06
C PHE A 16 -2.68 15.68 0.18
N GLY A 17 -2.55 16.61 -0.77
CA GLY A 17 -1.68 17.78 -0.69
C GLY A 17 -0.38 17.65 -1.47
N GLU A 18 0.34 18.77 -1.49
CA GLU A 18 1.65 18.89 -2.15
C GLU A 18 2.75 18.21 -1.32
N ASN A 19 3.81 17.74 -1.99
CA ASN A 19 4.96 17.05 -1.39
C ASN A 19 4.63 15.70 -0.70
N ILE A 20 3.48 15.11 -1.02
CA ILE A 20 3.15 13.74 -0.61
C ILE A 20 3.73 12.74 -1.62
N GLN A 21 4.20 11.60 -1.13
CA GLN A 21 4.61 10.47 -1.95
C GLN A 21 3.41 9.56 -2.20
N TYR A 22 2.87 9.57 -3.41
CA TYR A 22 1.69 8.78 -3.76
C TYR A 22 2.06 7.35 -4.17
N PHE A 23 1.18 6.40 -3.86
CA PHE A 23 1.37 4.98 -4.17
C PHE A 23 0.12 4.36 -4.80
N ILE A 24 0.32 3.56 -5.83
CA ILE A 24 -0.75 2.91 -6.60
C ILE A 24 -0.41 1.45 -6.84
N ASP A 25 -1.42 0.60 -6.79
CA ASP A 25 -1.28 -0.82 -7.13
C ASP A 25 -1.30 -1.06 -8.65
N GLU A 26 -1.08 -2.30 -9.06
CA GLU A 26 -1.11 -2.70 -10.48
C GLU A 26 -2.48 -2.51 -11.18
N ASN A 27 -3.57 -2.38 -10.41
CA ASN A 27 -4.93 -2.20 -10.91
C ASN A 27 -5.38 -0.73 -10.89
N GLY A 28 -4.52 0.20 -10.45
CA GLY A 28 -4.85 1.62 -10.38
C GLY A 28 -5.48 2.06 -9.05
N VAL A 29 -5.45 1.24 -8.01
CA VAL A 29 -5.99 1.58 -6.69
C VAL A 29 -4.94 2.36 -5.89
N ASP A 30 -5.26 3.59 -5.52
CA ASP A 30 -4.42 4.41 -4.65
C ASP A 30 -4.37 3.85 -3.22
N PHE A 31 -3.17 3.80 -2.64
CA PHE A 31 -2.94 3.26 -1.31
C PHE A 31 -3.65 4.04 -0.21
N TYR A 32 -3.61 5.37 -0.24
CA TYR A 32 -4.20 6.21 0.80
C TYR A 32 -5.72 6.14 0.76
N SER A 33 -6.31 6.15 -0.44
CA SER A 33 -7.74 5.94 -0.62
C SER A 33 -8.19 4.55 -0.16
N ALA A 34 -7.31 3.54 -0.25
CA ALA A 34 -7.62 2.18 0.17
C ALA A 34 -7.53 1.93 1.69
N ILE A 35 -6.98 2.86 2.48
CA ILE A 35 -6.71 2.66 3.92
C ILE A 35 -7.96 2.21 4.69
N GLU A 36 -9.10 2.84 4.43
CA GLU A 36 -10.37 2.54 5.11
C GLU A 36 -10.94 1.15 4.78
N HIS A 37 -10.43 0.49 3.73
CA HIS A 37 -10.86 -0.84 3.35
C HIS A 37 -10.03 -1.96 4.01
N PHE A 38 -9.02 -1.62 4.80
CA PHE A 38 -8.23 -2.57 5.58
C PHE A 38 -8.87 -2.84 6.96
N ASN A 39 -9.65 -3.92 7.05
CA ASN A 39 -10.49 -4.25 8.21
C ASN A 39 -9.96 -5.42 9.06
N LEU A 40 -9.04 -6.23 8.54
CA LEU A 40 -8.47 -7.35 9.31
C LEU A 40 -7.31 -6.89 10.18
N LYS A 41 -6.93 -7.71 11.16
CA LYS A 41 -6.04 -7.30 12.24
C LYS A 41 -4.65 -6.94 11.71
N TYR A 42 -4.01 -7.82 10.95
CA TYR A 42 -2.63 -7.63 10.53
C TYR A 42 -2.54 -7.20 9.07
N LYS A 43 -1.57 -6.33 8.78
CA LYS A 43 -1.24 -5.87 7.43
C LYS A 43 0.23 -6.17 7.18
N LEU A 44 0.50 -6.80 6.04
CA LEU A 44 1.80 -7.36 5.68
C LEU A 44 2.33 -6.65 4.44
N CYS A 45 3.60 -6.24 4.46
CA CYS A 45 4.35 -5.95 3.22
C CYS A 45 5.11 -7.21 2.81
N ILE A 46 4.79 -7.71 1.62
CA ILE A 46 5.33 -8.96 1.09
C ILE A 46 6.06 -8.65 -0.21
N HIS A 47 7.32 -9.08 -0.33
CA HIS A 47 8.05 -8.92 -1.58
C HIS A 47 7.35 -9.73 -2.69
N PRO A 48 7.02 -9.11 -3.84
CA PRO A 48 6.15 -9.73 -4.84
C PRO A 48 6.76 -10.98 -5.47
N GLU A 49 8.08 -11.06 -5.61
CA GLU A 49 8.75 -12.24 -6.18
C GLU A 49 9.12 -13.29 -5.12
N THR A 50 9.96 -12.91 -4.14
CA THR A 50 10.48 -13.85 -3.13
C THR A 50 9.46 -14.30 -2.08
N LYS A 51 8.32 -13.60 -1.97
CA LYS A 51 7.27 -13.82 -0.96
C LYS A 51 7.72 -13.66 0.50
N VAL A 52 8.90 -13.07 0.72
CA VAL A 52 9.38 -12.72 2.05
C VAL A 52 8.51 -11.61 2.63
N ILE A 53 8.14 -11.73 3.91
CA ILE A 53 7.46 -10.66 4.65
C ILE A 53 8.53 -9.70 5.18
N HIS A 54 8.46 -8.44 4.78
CA HIS A 54 9.43 -7.40 5.17
C HIS A 54 8.95 -6.58 6.36
N SER A 55 7.64 -6.44 6.54
CA SER A 55 7.05 -5.73 7.67
C SER A 55 5.64 -6.21 7.97
N VAL A 56 5.27 -6.07 9.24
CA VAL A 56 3.93 -6.39 9.78
C VAL A 56 3.50 -5.24 10.69
N SER A 57 2.24 -4.84 10.60
CA SER A 57 1.63 -3.85 11.49
C SER A 57 0.15 -4.15 11.66
N GLU A 58 -0.43 -3.78 12.81
CA GLU A 58 -1.90 -3.74 12.97
C GLU A 58 -2.51 -2.48 12.32
N ASP A 59 -1.69 -1.47 12.10
CA ASP A 59 -2.04 -0.17 11.52
C ASP A 59 -1.40 -0.02 10.13
N ILE A 60 -2.24 0.06 9.10
CA ILE A 60 -1.80 0.14 7.70
C ILE A 60 -1.00 1.41 7.40
N SER A 61 -1.28 2.50 8.11
CA SER A 61 -0.61 3.80 7.88
C SER A 61 0.87 3.78 8.26
N LYS A 62 1.32 2.77 9.02
CA LYS A 62 2.71 2.58 9.44
C LYS A 62 3.55 1.78 8.44
N LEU A 63 2.94 1.27 7.37
CA LEU A 63 3.65 0.51 6.35
C LEU A 63 4.21 1.42 5.25
N TYR A 64 5.42 1.11 4.76
CA TYR A 64 5.93 1.69 3.52
C TYR A 64 5.61 0.74 2.36
N PRO A 65 4.71 1.12 1.43
CA PRO A 65 4.12 0.14 0.52
C PRO A 65 4.88 -0.05 -0.80
N ALA A 66 5.74 0.89 -1.19
CA ALA A 66 6.39 0.82 -2.50
C ALA A 66 7.33 -0.38 -2.63
N GLY A 67 7.17 -1.13 -3.72
CA GLY A 67 7.91 -2.34 -4.03
C GLY A 67 7.30 -3.62 -3.46
N PHE A 68 6.12 -3.55 -2.80
CA PHE A 68 5.52 -4.68 -2.09
C PHE A 68 4.09 -4.98 -2.53
N ASP A 69 3.69 -6.23 -2.33
CA ASP A 69 2.29 -6.59 -2.14
C ASP A 69 1.88 -6.21 -0.71
N ILE A 70 0.71 -5.60 -0.56
CA ILE A 70 0.10 -5.30 0.73
C ILE A 70 -1.10 -6.22 0.94
N VAL A 71 -1.05 -7.03 1.99
CA VAL A 71 -2.07 -8.05 2.28
C VAL A 71 -2.58 -7.88 3.70
N GLU A 72 -3.89 -7.91 3.90
CA GLU A 72 -4.48 -8.03 5.25
C GLU A 72 -4.82 -9.47 5.61
N THR A 73 -4.74 -9.79 6.90
CA THR A 73 -5.07 -11.10 7.49
C THR A 73 -5.59 -11.01 8.92
#